data_AF-A0A5C2S334-F1
#
_entry.id   AF-A0A5C2S334-F1
#
_cell.length_a   1.000
_cell.length_b   1.000
_cell.length_c   1.000
_cell.angle_alpha   90.00
_cell.angle_beta   90.00
_cell.angle_gamma   90.00
#
_symmetry.space_group_name_H-M   'P 1'
#
loop_
_entity.id
_entity.type
_entity.pdbx_description
1 polymer ?
#
loop_
_entity_poly.entity_id
_entity_poly.type
_entity_poly.pdbx_seq_one_letter_code
_entity_poly.pdbx_strand_id
1 'polypeptide(L)'
;PVVTASWKQPYVGNSDVLESVLEGYMTKPGGVERYARYASITQSSGTGKSRMVDELAKKVFCISMNLGSKNAYPPPDVAVQAWFQSLKVHRIDEWDRRVQVFIYVLFQTALKHAQTINSDKTKNPSQIASEFRSKMSEGMVYGRHGTYRQKFYDEVCTNANKVVFYSAQYGLHDKTQCSQSPIVNIQDETGDVSNVKDAAKALTDYLKSALPPKTVDKHSKPLVIVCFDEAQLLTDSSFFREVTPFPVVRRVLRIFRVLPIFALFLSTVAQLEQFPPPPPFDSSARVVRTVLRPFEPIVWTPLDVFAQRFTKTKAGKAWTLAEVASTHHIVHLGRPLFPAMYDAAGDDERLKNNVLRLAGNKLLYDHNPTPASMSKQQALACIAVRIPINFSAVQLSQPRNEEDVAAVERTLVANHMRLLLYAGAGFSPIITASASEPFLAEAAYLAMVQLRWSDGRAKEPADRAGLEPFTVFSHYLRESLLDLGPRGEIATALLLLYARDCATTFPLLNTELPPGAGS
;
A
#
# COMPACT_ATOMS: atom_id res chain seq x y z
N PRO A 1 1.40 3.08 -21.39
CA PRO A 1 0.59 4.29 -21.65
C PRO A 1 -0.56 4.48 -20.65
N VAL A 2 -1.49 3.51 -20.57
CA VAL A 2 -2.69 3.57 -19.68
C VAL A 2 -2.32 3.79 -18.22
N VAL A 3 -1.37 3.03 -17.65
CA VAL A 3 -0.95 3.19 -16.24
C VAL A 3 -0.48 4.62 -15.96
N THR A 4 0.41 5.17 -16.78
CA THR A 4 0.91 6.54 -16.63
C THR A 4 -0.18 7.59 -16.83
N ALA A 5 -1.11 7.37 -17.76
CA ALA A 5 -2.24 8.26 -17.99
C ALA A 5 -3.23 8.23 -16.81
N SER A 6 -3.54 7.04 -16.28
CA SER A 6 -4.42 6.87 -15.11
C SER A 6 -3.88 7.59 -13.88
N TRP A 7 -2.57 7.58 -13.65
CA TRP A 7 -1.94 8.34 -12.58
C TRP A 7 -2.04 9.86 -12.77
N LYS A 8 -2.26 10.36 -13.99
CA LYS A 8 -2.42 11.80 -14.21
C LYS A 8 -3.87 12.27 -14.07
N GLN A 9 -4.83 11.34 -13.96
CA GLN A 9 -6.23 11.68 -13.76
C GLN A 9 -6.45 12.47 -12.45
N PRO A 10 -7.41 13.39 -12.39
CA PRO A 10 -7.75 14.09 -11.16
C PRO A 10 -7.99 13.11 -10.00
N TYR A 11 -7.49 13.44 -8.81
CA TYR A 11 -7.81 12.64 -7.64
C TYR A 11 -9.27 12.80 -7.25
N VAL A 12 -9.95 11.69 -7.02
CA VAL A 12 -11.35 11.67 -6.60
C VAL A 12 -11.44 11.12 -5.19
N GLY A 13 -12.08 11.88 -4.30
CA GLY A 13 -12.15 11.58 -2.87
C GLY A 13 -11.70 12.76 -2.02
N ASN A 14 -11.80 12.61 -0.69
CA ASN A 14 -11.37 13.64 0.25
C ASN A 14 -9.86 13.48 0.53
N SER A 15 -9.04 14.40 0.03
CA SER A 15 -7.58 14.41 0.23
C SER A 15 -7.15 14.85 1.64
N ASP A 16 -8.05 15.46 2.42
CA ASP A 16 -7.75 16.02 3.75
C ASP A 16 -7.83 14.97 4.87
N VAL A 17 -8.43 13.81 4.60
CA VAL A 17 -8.62 12.75 5.61
C VAL A 17 -7.29 12.25 6.14
N LEU A 18 -6.30 12.02 5.27
CA LEU A 18 -4.99 11.54 5.70
C LEU A 18 -4.29 12.59 6.56
N GLU A 19 -4.34 13.86 6.18
CA GLU A 19 -3.78 14.97 6.98
C GLU A 19 -4.44 15.02 8.36
N SER A 20 -5.78 14.96 8.42
CA SER A 20 -6.55 14.97 9.67
C SER A 20 -6.21 13.79 10.59
N VAL A 21 -5.99 12.59 10.03
CA VAL A 21 -5.55 11.42 10.81
C VAL A 21 -4.16 11.65 11.41
N LEU A 22 -3.23 12.20 10.63
CA LEU A 22 -1.87 12.49 11.10
C LEU A 22 -1.85 13.60 12.16
N GLU A 23 -2.69 14.62 12.00
CA GLU A 23 -2.90 15.64 13.03
C GLU A 23 -3.45 15.03 14.32
N GLY A 24 -4.44 14.13 14.22
CA GLY A 24 -4.95 13.37 15.36
C GLY A 24 -3.87 12.52 16.04
N TYR A 25 -2.96 11.92 15.27
CA TYR A 25 -1.83 11.17 15.81
C TYR A 25 -0.80 12.05 16.52
N MET A 26 -0.62 13.29 16.08
CA MET A 26 0.32 14.24 16.70
C MET A 26 -0.26 15.01 17.88
N THR A 27 -1.58 15.19 17.94
CA THR A 27 -2.27 15.99 18.97
C THR A 27 -2.81 15.20 20.15
N LYS A 28 -3.04 13.89 20.03
CA LYS A 28 -3.73 13.09 21.07
C LYS A 28 -3.07 13.23 22.46
N PRO A 29 -3.74 13.87 23.44
CA PRO A 29 -3.28 14.00 24.80
C PRO A 29 -3.76 12.78 25.58
N GLY A 30 -2.94 11.73 25.64
CA GLY A 30 -3.41 10.48 26.21
C GLY A 30 -2.31 9.64 26.82
N GLY A 31 -1.49 10.22 27.70
CA GLY A 31 -0.64 9.57 28.71
C GLY A 31 0.36 8.47 28.27
N VAL A 32 0.26 7.97 27.04
CA VAL A 32 1.00 6.84 26.50
C VAL A 32 2.07 7.39 25.57
N GLU A 33 3.32 7.22 26.00
CA GLU A 33 4.46 7.64 25.20
C GLU A 33 4.54 6.80 23.92
N ARG A 34 4.58 7.45 22.75
CA ARG A 34 4.72 6.78 21.45
C ARG A 34 6.18 6.47 21.16
N TYR A 35 6.44 5.35 20.51
CA TYR A 35 7.82 4.94 20.19
C TYR A 35 8.52 5.97 19.28
N ALA A 36 7.93 6.25 18.12
CA ALA A 36 8.32 7.27 17.16
C ALA A 36 7.10 7.70 16.33
N ARG A 37 7.18 8.83 15.63
CA ARG A 37 6.10 9.36 14.77
C ARG A 37 6.06 8.63 13.43
N TYR A 38 5.51 7.42 13.42
CA TYR A 38 5.30 6.66 12.19
C TYR A 38 4.04 5.79 12.24
N ALA A 39 3.45 5.53 11.09
CA ALA A 39 2.32 4.62 10.93
C ALA A 39 2.44 3.87 9.59
N SER A 40 1.81 2.70 9.51
CA SER A 40 1.62 2.01 8.23
C SER A 40 0.31 2.44 7.57
N ILE A 41 0.29 2.53 6.25
CA ILE A 41 -0.95 2.58 5.46
C ILE A 41 -1.10 1.21 4.79
N THR A 42 -2.14 0.49 5.20
CA THR A 42 -2.26 -0.94 4.95
C THR A 42 -3.56 -1.27 4.25
N GLN A 43 -3.47 -1.77 3.03
CA GLN A 43 -4.63 -2.21 2.27
C GLN A 43 -4.19 -3.06 1.08
N SER A 44 -5.11 -3.84 0.48
CA SER A 44 -4.86 -4.53 -0.79
C SER A 44 -4.51 -3.59 -1.94
N SER A 45 -4.02 -4.17 -3.04
CA SER A 45 -3.54 -3.43 -4.22
C SER A 45 -4.65 -2.63 -4.91
N GLY A 46 -4.33 -1.46 -5.47
CA GLY A 46 -5.29 -0.69 -6.28
C GLY A 46 -6.33 0.12 -5.51
N THR A 47 -6.22 0.23 -4.20
CA THR A 47 -7.07 1.08 -3.34
C THR A 47 -6.61 2.54 -3.25
N GLY A 48 -5.51 2.90 -3.91
CA GLY A 48 -5.04 4.28 -3.99
C GLY A 48 -4.11 4.74 -2.87
N LYS A 49 -3.49 3.83 -2.10
CA LYS A 49 -2.53 4.17 -1.02
C LYS A 49 -1.46 5.19 -1.45
N SER A 50 -0.67 4.85 -2.47
CA SER A 50 0.42 5.71 -2.97
C SER A 50 -0.13 7.01 -3.55
N ARG A 51 -1.32 6.96 -4.19
CA ARG A 51 -1.97 8.14 -4.74
C ARG A 51 -2.46 9.10 -3.65
N MET A 52 -3.01 8.59 -2.55
CA MET A 52 -3.43 9.39 -1.41
C MET A 52 -2.25 10.16 -0.78
N VAL A 53 -1.07 9.53 -0.68
CA VAL A 53 0.14 10.22 -0.21
C VAL A 53 0.69 11.22 -1.23
N ASP A 54 0.64 10.90 -2.52
CA ASP A 54 1.02 11.82 -3.60
C ASP A 54 0.13 13.08 -3.64
N GLU A 55 -1.14 12.96 -3.26
CA GLU A 55 -2.04 14.11 -3.10
C GLU A 55 -1.73 14.92 -1.84
N LEU A 56 -1.44 14.27 -0.71
CA LEU A 56 -0.97 14.95 0.50
C LEU A 56 0.33 15.73 0.23
N ALA A 57 1.20 15.21 -0.64
CA ALA A 57 2.46 15.84 -1.02
C ALA A 57 2.30 17.17 -1.77
N LYS A 58 1.08 17.53 -2.22
CA LYS A 58 0.77 18.88 -2.73
C LYS A 58 0.66 19.93 -1.62
N LYS A 59 0.45 19.50 -0.37
CA LYS A 59 0.21 20.38 0.80
C LYS A 59 1.32 20.30 1.84
N VAL A 60 1.86 19.11 2.07
CA VAL A 60 2.90 18.84 3.08
C VAL A 60 4.18 18.36 2.39
N PHE A 61 5.34 18.87 2.81
CA PHE A 61 6.61 18.55 2.17
C PHE A 61 6.91 17.05 2.33
N CYS A 62 6.89 16.29 1.22
CA CYS A 62 6.93 14.83 1.25
C CYS A 62 8.16 14.29 0.52
N ILE A 63 8.96 13.48 1.21
CA ILE A 63 10.11 12.74 0.68
C ILE A 63 9.65 11.28 0.51
N SER A 64 9.21 10.93 -0.70
CA SER A 64 8.71 9.59 -1.02
C SER A 64 9.77 8.70 -1.65
N MET A 65 10.06 7.55 -1.06
CA MET A 65 10.96 6.50 -1.56
C MET A 65 10.15 5.25 -1.88
N ASN A 66 10.15 4.78 -3.13
CA ASN A 66 9.51 3.54 -3.51
C ASN A 66 10.55 2.40 -3.55
N LEU A 67 10.35 1.40 -2.69
CA LEU A 67 11.25 0.24 -2.52
C LEU A 67 10.75 -1.02 -3.24
N GLY A 68 9.71 -0.88 -4.06
CA GLY A 68 8.98 -1.97 -4.69
C GLY A 68 9.66 -2.61 -5.88
N SER A 69 8.90 -3.39 -6.63
CA SER A 69 9.39 -4.06 -7.84
C SER A 69 9.31 -3.14 -9.06
N LYS A 70 10.05 -3.49 -10.12
CA LYS A 70 10.01 -2.77 -11.41
C LYS A 70 8.63 -2.83 -12.11
N ASN A 71 7.75 -3.72 -11.65
CA ASN A 71 6.40 -3.92 -12.19
C ASN A 71 5.33 -3.11 -11.43
N ALA A 72 5.72 -2.39 -10.37
CA ALA A 72 4.83 -1.51 -9.63
C ALA A 72 4.76 -0.11 -10.26
N TYR A 73 3.70 0.63 -9.93
CA TYR A 73 3.57 2.04 -10.25
C TYR A 73 3.06 2.82 -9.02
N PRO A 74 3.74 3.88 -8.55
CA PRO A 74 4.98 4.48 -9.10
C PRO A 74 6.17 3.50 -9.21
N PRO A 75 7.11 3.73 -10.15
CA PRO A 75 8.26 2.86 -10.31
C PRO A 75 9.18 2.91 -9.07
N PRO A 76 10.10 1.95 -8.90
CA PRO A 76 11.00 1.95 -7.77
C PRO A 76 12.09 3.03 -7.89
N ASP A 77 12.51 3.57 -6.75
CA ASP A 77 13.70 4.40 -6.63
C ASP A 77 14.93 3.48 -6.59
N VAL A 78 15.40 3.09 -7.78
CA VAL A 78 16.44 2.04 -7.96
C VAL A 78 17.70 2.29 -7.12
N ALA A 79 18.17 3.53 -7.03
CA ALA A 79 19.34 3.89 -6.22
C ALA A 79 19.10 3.63 -4.71
N VAL A 80 17.93 4.02 -4.20
CA VAL A 80 17.55 3.83 -2.79
C VAL A 80 17.36 2.35 -2.49
N GLN A 81 16.68 1.62 -3.38
CA GLN A 81 16.52 0.17 -3.25
C GLN A 81 17.88 -0.53 -3.21
N ALA A 82 18.78 -0.22 -4.15
CA ALA A 82 20.13 -0.79 -4.18
C ALA A 82 20.93 -0.45 -2.92
N TRP A 83 20.77 0.78 -2.40
CA TRP A 83 21.41 1.21 -1.15
C TRP A 83 20.94 0.38 0.04
N PHE A 84 19.62 0.21 0.25
CA PHE A 84 19.11 -0.64 1.34
C PHE A 84 19.52 -2.10 1.16
N GLN A 85 19.50 -2.62 -0.07
CA GLN A 85 19.93 -3.98 -0.36
C GLN A 85 21.42 -4.21 -0.06
N SER A 86 22.26 -3.17 -0.16
CA SER A 86 23.69 -3.27 0.18
C SER A 86 23.94 -3.53 1.66
N LEU A 87 22.98 -3.25 2.56
CA LEU A 87 23.13 -3.55 3.98
C LEU A 87 23.43 -5.03 4.25
N LYS A 88 22.94 -5.95 3.39
CA LYS A 88 23.15 -7.40 3.55
C LYS A 88 24.62 -7.84 3.47
N VAL A 89 25.48 -7.04 2.83
CA VAL A 89 26.92 -7.34 2.74
C VAL A 89 27.71 -6.75 3.91
N HIS A 90 27.07 -5.94 4.74
CA HIS A 90 27.67 -5.30 5.91
C HIS A 90 27.27 -6.02 7.19
N ARG A 91 28.13 -5.89 8.21
CA ARG A 91 27.82 -6.41 9.54
C ARG A 91 26.63 -5.67 10.15
N ILE A 92 25.79 -6.39 10.89
CA ILE A 92 24.55 -5.86 11.48
C ILE A 92 24.82 -4.68 12.43
N ASP A 93 25.96 -4.70 13.15
CA ASP A 93 26.39 -3.61 14.02
C ASP A 93 26.70 -2.30 13.28
N GLU A 94 26.95 -2.35 11.97
CA GLU A 94 27.13 -1.15 11.14
C GLU A 94 25.81 -0.56 10.62
N TRP A 95 24.70 -1.30 10.67
CA TRP A 95 23.45 -0.88 10.04
C TRP A 95 22.91 0.41 10.65
N ASP A 96 22.99 0.55 11.98
CA ASP A 96 22.59 1.78 12.69
C ASP A 96 23.31 3.01 12.13
N ARG A 97 24.64 2.91 12.01
CA ARG A 97 25.47 3.99 11.49
C ARG A 97 25.09 4.34 10.06
N ARG A 98 24.98 3.32 9.19
CA ARG A 98 24.69 3.50 7.77
C ARG A 98 23.31 4.12 7.55
N VAL A 99 22.27 3.64 8.24
CA VAL A 99 20.90 4.15 8.10
C VAL A 99 20.78 5.56 8.69
N GLN A 100 21.45 5.87 9.80
CA GLN A 100 21.48 7.25 10.33
C GLN A 100 22.13 8.22 9.34
N VAL A 101 23.27 7.84 8.75
CA VAL A 101 23.95 8.65 7.73
C VAL A 101 23.07 8.83 6.49
N PHE A 102 22.41 7.77 6.01
CA PHE A 102 21.48 7.86 4.88
C PHE A 102 20.37 8.88 5.14
N ILE A 103 19.70 8.79 6.30
CA ILE A 103 18.60 9.72 6.63
C ILE A 103 19.12 11.15 6.89
N TYR A 104 20.31 11.29 7.47
CA TYR A 104 20.98 12.59 7.59
C TYR A 104 21.20 13.26 6.23
N VAL A 105 21.83 12.54 5.29
CA VAL A 105 22.08 13.05 3.93
C VAL A 105 20.76 13.32 3.21
N LEU A 106 19.76 12.46 3.37
CA LEU A 106 18.43 12.66 2.82
C LEU A 106 17.83 14.00 3.23
N PHE A 107 17.92 14.37 4.51
CA PHE A 107 17.41 15.66 5.01
C PHE A 107 18.24 16.85 4.52
N GLN A 108 19.56 16.73 4.43
CA GLN A 108 20.41 17.79 3.88
C GLN A 108 20.13 18.05 2.39
N THR A 109 20.03 16.99 1.58
CA THR A 109 19.68 17.12 0.17
C THR A 109 18.27 17.68 0.02
N ALA A 110 17.29 17.22 0.81
CA ALA A 110 15.95 17.79 0.81
C ALA A 110 15.94 19.28 1.16
N LEU A 111 16.71 19.72 2.17
CA LEU A 111 16.85 21.12 2.55
C LEU A 111 17.43 21.97 1.41
N LYS A 112 18.54 21.52 0.79
CA LYS A 112 19.16 22.18 -0.36
C LYS A 112 18.16 22.39 -1.51
N HIS A 113 17.35 21.38 -1.80
CA HIS A 113 16.32 21.48 -2.84
C HIS A 113 15.16 22.39 -2.42
N ALA A 114 14.72 22.36 -1.15
CA ALA A 114 13.69 23.28 -0.63
C ALA A 114 14.15 24.74 -0.66
N GLN A 115 15.44 25.00 -0.38
CA GLN A 115 16.07 26.32 -0.51
C GLN A 115 16.15 26.77 -1.97
N THR A 116 16.49 25.87 -2.89
CA THR A 116 16.53 26.17 -4.33
C THR A 116 15.14 26.54 -4.87
N ILE A 117 14.11 25.81 -4.45
CA ILE A 117 12.71 26.06 -4.83
C ILE A 117 12.22 27.42 -4.32
N ASN A 118 12.63 27.80 -3.11
CA ASN A 118 12.23 29.07 -2.49
C ASN A 118 13.40 30.06 -2.38
N SER A 119 14.18 30.15 -3.46
CA SER A 119 15.34 31.04 -3.56
C SER A 119 14.96 32.52 -3.47
N ASP A 120 13.75 32.85 -3.91
CA ASP A 120 13.13 34.18 -3.82
C ASP A 120 12.50 34.47 -2.45
N LYS A 121 12.43 33.47 -1.55
CA LYS A 121 11.86 33.56 -0.20
C LYS A 121 10.39 34.04 -0.16
N THR A 122 9.63 33.82 -1.22
CA THR A 122 8.22 34.26 -1.33
C THR A 122 7.23 33.14 -1.03
N LYS A 123 7.68 31.89 -1.07
CA LYS A 123 6.80 30.71 -1.02
C LYS A 123 6.55 30.28 0.42
N ASN A 124 5.30 30.01 0.74
CA ASN A 124 4.92 29.32 1.97
C ASN A 124 5.21 27.80 1.88
N PRO A 125 5.15 27.05 2.99
CA PRO A 125 5.52 25.64 3.00
C PRO A 125 4.71 24.75 2.06
N SER A 126 3.42 25.04 1.86
CA SER A 126 2.57 24.26 0.94
C SER A 126 2.97 24.51 -0.51
N GLN A 127 3.35 25.73 -0.86
CA GLN A 127 3.88 26.05 -2.20
C GLN A 127 5.23 25.36 -2.45
N ILE A 128 6.12 25.35 -1.45
CA ILE A 128 7.39 24.61 -1.51
C ILE A 128 7.13 23.11 -1.69
N ALA A 129 6.21 22.54 -0.91
CA ALA A 129 5.83 21.13 -1.00
C ALA A 129 5.27 20.78 -2.39
N SER A 130 4.31 21.56 -2.89
CA SER A 130 3.71 21.35 -4.21
C SER A 130 4.74 21.41 -5.33
N GLU A 131 5.66 22.37 -5.30
CA GLU A 131 6.71 22.49 -6.31
C GLU A 131 7.73 21.34 -6.21
N PHE A 132 8.13 20.96 -5.00
CA PHE A 132 9.01 19.81 -4.78
C PHE A 132 8.37 18.53 -5.32
N ARG A 133 7.10 18.27 -4.99
CA ARG A 133 6.32 17.13 -5.51
C ARG A 133 6.23 17.17 -7.03
N SER A 134 5.99 18.34 -7.61
CA SER A 134 5.92 18.50 -9.07
C SER A 134 7.23 18.08 -9.74
N LYS A 135 8.37 18.60 -9.26
CA LYS A 135 9.69 18.21 -9.77
C LYS A 135 10.00 16.73 -9.56
N MET A 136 9.60 16.16 -8.42
CA MET A 136 9.78 14.72 -8.12
C MET A 136 8.91 13.80 -9.00
N SER A 137 7.84 14.32 -9.59
CA SER A 137 6.91 13.58 -10.47
C SER A 137 7.14 13.84 -11.95
N GLU A 138 7.83 14.94 -12.28
CA GLU A 138 8.11 15.35 -13.65
C GLU A 138 8.86 14.24 -14.42
N GLY A 139 8.43 13.96 -15.66
CA GLY A 139 9.05 12.94 -16.51
C GLY A 139 8.85 11.49 -16.06
N MET A 140 8.05 11.22 -15.02
CA MET A 140 7.77 9.85 -14.57
C MET A 140 6.97 9.06 -15.61
N VAL A 141 7.46 7.87 -15.95
CA VAL A 141 6.82 6.92 -16.87
C VAL A 141 6.81 5.52 -16.25
N TYR A 142 6.19 4.55 -16.92
CA TYR A 142 6.20 3.18 -16.44
C TYR A 142 7.65 2.64 -16.34
N GLY A 143 8.00 2.08 -15.18
CA GLY A 143 9.32 1.49 -14.94
C GLY A 143 10.46 2.46 -14.60
N ARG A 144 10.27 3.80 -14.69
CA ARG A 144 11.31 4.77 -14.30
C ARG A 144 10.75 6.14 -13.88
N HIS A 145 11.40 6.75 -12.89
CA HIS A 145 11.17 8.16 -12.54
C HIS A 145 11.80 9.11 -13.56
N GLY A 146 11.47 10.41 -13.50
CA GLY A 146 12.16 11.42 -14.30
C GLY A 146 13.56 11.76 -13.76
N THR A 147 14.29 12.57 -14.52
CA THR A 147 15.69 12.89 -14.26
C THR A 147 15.92 13.60 -12.93
N TYR A 148 15.00 14.46 -12.51
CA TYR A 148 15.12 15.20 -11.24
C TYR A 148 15.14 14.25 -10.02
N ARG A 149 14.16 13.34 -9.94
CA ARG A 149 14.05 12.38 -8.83
C ARG A 149 15.19 11.36 -8.83
N GLN A 150 15.62 10.90 -10.02
CA GLN A 150 16.80 10.03 -10.14
C GLN A 150 18.04 10.74 -9.58
N LYS A 151 18.36 11.95 -10.06
CA LYS A 151 19.51 12.74 -9.58
C LYS A 151 19.45 13.03 -8.09
N PHE A 152 18.26 13.37 -7.57
CA PHE A 152 18.05 13.59 -6.14
C PHE A 152 18.49 12.36 -5.32
N TYR A 153 18.02 11.16 -5.69
CA TYR A 153 18.36 9.95 -4.96
C TYR A 153 19.77 9.42 -5.24
N ASP A 154 20.31 9.65 -6.44
CA ASP A 154 21.70 9.36 -6.75
C ASP A 154 22.65 10.22 -5.89
N GLU A 155 22.35 11.51 -5.71
CA GLU A 155 23.08 12.42 -4.82
C GLU A 155 23.02 11.92 -3.37
N VAL A 156 21.83 11.57 -2.87
CA VAL A 156 21.65 11.05 -1.51
C VAL A 156 22.48 9.77 -1.28
N CYS A 157 22.34 8.78 -2.17
CA CYS A 157 23.02 7.49 -2.00
C CYS A 157 24.55 7.63 -2.13
N THR A 158 25.01 8.44 -3.09
CA THR A 158 26.44 8.69 -3.30
C THR A 158 27.06 9.38 -2.09
N ASN A 159 26.42 10.45 -1.60
CA ASN A 159 26.94 11.20 -0.45
C ASN A 159 26.85 10.39 0.85
N ALA A 160 25.79 9.60 1.04
CA ALA A 160 25.71 8.69 2.19
C ALA A 160 26.88 7.69 2.21
N ASN A 161 27.22 7.09 1.06
CA ASN A 161 28.35 6.16 0.97
C ASN A 161 29.71 6.85 1.24
N LYS A 162 29.89 8.09 0.76
CA LYS A 162 31.09 8.89 1.06
C LYS A 162 31.23 9.17 2.56
N VAL A 163 30.16 9.67 3.20
CA VAL A 163 30.18 10.02 4.63
C VAL A 163 30.41 8.78 5.50
N VAL A 164 29.80 7.64 5.14
CA VAL A 164 30.05 6.36 5.82
C VAL A 164 31.52 5.92 5.69
N PHE A 165 32.16 6.17 4.55
CA PHE A 165 33.58 5.85 4.36
C PHE A 165 34.49 6.72 5.23
N TYR A 166 34.31 8.04 5.22
CA TYR A 166 35.11 8.97 6.03
C TYR A 166 34.94 8.72 7.53
N SER A 167 33.70 8.56 8.00
CA SER A 167 33.44 8.31 9.44
C SER A 167 34.02 6.98 9.94
N ALA A 168 34.27 6.00 9.07
CA ALA A 168 34.96 4.76 9.44
C ALA A 168 36.48 4.97 9.64
N GLN A 169 37.08 5.97 8.97
CA GLN A 169 38.50 6.28 9.11
C GLN A 169 38.82 7.05 10.41
N TYR A 170 37.83 7.77 10.98
CA TYR A 170 38.03 8.67 12.13
C TYR A 170 37.56 8.12 13.50
N GLY A 171 37.17 6.85 13.60
CA GLY A 171 37.13 6.12 14.87
C GLY A 171 36.33 6.72 16.05
N LEU A 172 35.28 7.51 15.81
CA LEU A 172 34.44 8.08 16.88
C LEU A 172 33.44 7.04 17.43
N HIS A 173 33.95 6.08 18.20
CA HIS A 173 33.13 5.26 19.08
C HIS A 173 32.97 5.96 20.43
N ASP A 174 31.95 6.80 20.57
CA ASP A 174 31.53 7.25 21.89
C ASP A 174 30.70 6.14 22.57
N LYS A 175 31.35 5.35 23.41
CA LYS A 175 30.74 4.34 24.28
C LYS A 175 30.28 4.98 25.58
N THR A 176 29.47 6.03 25.56
CA THR A 176 28.84 6.53 26.78
C THR A 176 27.39 6.92 26.58
N GLN A 177 26.49 5.96 26.85
CA GLN A 177 25.40 6.07 27.85
C GLN A 177 24.30 5.03 27.60
N CYS A 178 24.02 4.28 28.66
CA CYS A 178 22.89 3.37 28.76
C CYS A 178 21.57 4.18 28.75
N SER A 179 20.74 3.95 27.72
CA SER A 179 19.27 4.16 27.64
C SER A 179 18.70 4.95 26.45
N GLN A 180 19.49 5.40 25.47
CA GLN A 180 18.98 6.04 24.24
C GLN A 180 19.55 5.38 22.98
N SER A 181 18.83 5.43 21.84
CA SER A 181 19.38 4.93 20.56
C SER A 181 20.72 5.65 20.29
N PRO A 182 21.83 4.94 20.07
CA PRO A 182 23.14 5.58 19.89
C PRO A 182 23.07 6.54 18.69
N ILE A 183 23.37 7.82 18.93
CA ILE A 183 23.32 8.87 17.91
C ILE A 183 24.68 8.91 17.21
N VAL A 184 24.66 8.88 15.89
CA VAL A 184 25.86 8.96 15.06
C VAL A 184 26.15 10.41 14.76
N ASN A 185 27.27 10.89 15.28
CA ASN A 185 27.82 12.20 14.94
C ASN A 185 28.61 12.12 13.64
N ILE A 186 28.38 13.10 12.77
CA ILE A 186 28.96 13.23 11.44
C ILE A 186 29.73 14.53 11.42
N GLN A 187 31.02 14.44 11.15
CA GLN A 187 31.88 15.61 10.96
C GLN A 187 31.94 15.92 9.46
N ASP A 188 31.69 17.17 9.09
CA ASP A 188 31.85 17.62 7.71
C ASP A 188 33.29 18.04 7.39
N GLU A 189 33.54 18.45 6.14
CA GLU A 189 34.87 18.87 5.65
C GLU A 189 35.39 20.12 6.37
N THR A 190 34.50 20.92 6.97
CA THR A 190 34.85 22.13 7.73
C THR A 190 35.16 21.85 9.20
N GLY A 191 34.94 20.60 9.63
CA GLY A 191 35.15 20.15 11.00
C GLY A 191 33.92 20.28 11.90
N ASP A 192 32.81 20.79 11.38
CA ASP A 192 31.56 20.94 12.12
C ASP A 192 30.90 19.58 12.33
N VAL A 193 30.46 19.34 13.56
CA VAL A 193 29.83 18.09 13.98
C VAL A 193 28.32 18.27 14.01
N SER A 194 27.62 17.43 13.27
CA SER A 194 26.16 17.39 13.25
C SER A 194 25.66 15.94 13.21
N ASN A 195 24.38 15.73 13.45
CA ASN A 195 23.77 14.40 13.38
C ASN A 195 22.41 14.45 12.67
N VAL A 196 21.77 13.29 12.54
CA VAL A 196 20.47 13.14 11.86
C VAL A 196 19.38 14.05 12.45
N LYS A 197 19.42 14.34 13.76
CA LYS A 197 18.47 15.25 14.41
C LYS A 197 18.69 16.69 13.98
N ASP A 198 19.95 17.11 13.83
CA ASP A 198 20.30 18.47 13.43
C ASP A 198 19.91 18.73 11.97
N ALA A 199 20.18 17.78 11.06
CA ALA A 199 19.73 17.87 9.68
C ALA A 199 18.20 17.88 9.55
N ALA A 200 17.52 17.02 10.31
CA ALA A 200 16.07 17.00 10.38
C ALA A 200 15.51 18.35 10.91
N LYS A 201 16.13 18.89 11.96
CA LYS A 201 15.74 20.18 12.56
C LYS A 201 15.94 21.32 11.58
N ALA A 202 17.08 21.39 10.89
CA ALA A 202 17.37 22.41 9.89
C ALA A 202 16.32 22.44 8.77
N LEU A 203 15.91 21.27 8.26
CA LEU A 203 14.82 21.18 7.27
C LEU A 203 13.50 21.71 7.85
N THR A 204 13.11 21.26 9.05
CA THR A 204 11.85 21.70 9.65
C THR A 204 11.83 23.17 10.02
N ASP A 205 12.94 23.72 10.53
CA ASP A 205 13.06 25.14 10.89
C ASP A 205 13.00 26.02 9.65
N TYR A 206 13.64 25.60 8.55
CA TYR A 206 13.52 26.29 7.27
C TYR A 206 12.06 26.36 6.81
N LEU A 207 11.35 25.23 6.79
CA LEU A 207 9.92 25.21 6.43
C LEU A 207 9.07 26.02 7.42
N LYS A 208 9.36 26.00 8.72
CA LYS A 208 8.67 26.82 9.71
C LYS A 208 8.86 28.32 9.49
N SER A 209 10.08 28.74 9.14
CA SER A 209 10.38 30.16 8.91
C SER A 209 9.64 30.75 7.71
N ALA A 210 9.14 29.91 6.81
CA ALA A 210 8.26 30.31 5.71
C ALA A 210 6.77 30.42 6.11
N LEU A 211 6.41 30.10 7.36
CA LEU A 211 5.04 30.27 7.88
C LEU A 211 4.78 31.73 8.30
N PRO A 212 3.51 32.20 8.23
CA PRO A 212 3.16 33.53 8.73
C PRO A 212 3.42 33.67 10.25
N PRO A 213 3.81 34.86 10.76
CA PRO A 213 4.18 35.09 12.17
C PRO A 213 3.10 34.79 13.22
N LYS A 214 1.86 34.48 12.82
CA LYS A 214 0.69 34.30 13.70
C LYS A 214 0.29 32.84 13.95
N THR A 215 1.00 31.86 13.41
CA THR A 215 0.72 30.44 13.70
C THR A 215 1.38 30.04 15.02
N VAL A 216 0.61 30.09 16.11
CA VAL A 216 1.03 29.58 17.43
C VAL A 216 1.22 28.06 17.34
N ASP A 217 2.49 27.63 17.41
CA ASP A 217 2.97 26.32 17.01
C ASP A 217 2.87 25.32 18.19
N LYS A 218 1.68 24.75 18.42
CA LYS A 218 1.67 23.37 18.92
C LYS A 218 2.12 22.55 17.71
N HIS A 219 3.11 21.68 17.84
CA HIS A 219 3.51 20.71 16.81
C HIS A 219 2.38 19.70 16.52
N SER A 220 1.19 20.19 16.17
CA SER A 220 -0.08 19.49 16.04
C SER A 220 -0.24 18.89 14.65
N LYS A 221 0.58 19.31 13.69
CA LYS A 221 0.55 18.83 12.31
C LYS A 221 1.95 18.54 11.76
N PRO A 222 2.09 17.59 10.83
CA PRO A 222 3.37 17.31 10.19
C PRO A 222 3.75 18.42 9.22
N LEU A 223 5.02 18.82 9.23
CA LEU A 223 5.62 19.69 8.21
C LEU A 223 6.36 18.89 7.15
N VAL A 224 6.90 17.73 7.54
CA VAL A 224 7.62 16.81 6.66
C VAL A 224 7.03 15.41 6.78
N ILE A 225 6.77 14.79 5.63
CA ILE A 225 6.44 13.37 5.53
C ILE A 225 7.63 12.62 4.92
N VAL A 226 8.07 11.53 5.57
CA VAL A 226 9.01 10.57 4.99
C VAL A 226 8.21 9.32 4.63
N CYS A 227 7.98 9.09 3.34
CA CYS A 227 7.16 7.98 2.87
C CYS A 227 8.05 6.87 2.32
N PHE A 228 7.92 5.66 2.87
CA PHE A 228 8.46 4.42 2.33
C PHE A 228 7.31 3.69 1.63
N ASP A 229 7.23 3.86 0.31
CA ASP A 229 6.27 3.15 -0.54
C ASP A 229 6.79 1.76 -0.89
N GLU A 230 5.89 0.78 -0.97
CA GLU A 230 6.22 -0.63 -1.17
C GLU A 230 7.32 -1.11 -0.18
N ALA A 231 7.09 -0.81 1.11
CA ALA A 231 8.10 -0.93 2.18
C ALA A 231 8.52 -2.37 2.54
N GLN A 232 7.94 -3.39 1.91
CA GLN A 232 8.24 -4.83 2.13
C GLN A 232 9.73 -5.14 2.22
N LEU A 233 10.56 -4.47 1.42
CA LEU A 233 12.00 -4.65 1.41
C LEU A 233 12.62 -4.50 2.81
N LEU A 234 12.08 -3.59 3.63
CA LEU A 234 12.61 -3.33 4.97
C LEU A 234 12.29 -4.45 5.96
N THR A 235 11.36 -5.34 5.64
CA THR A 235 10.82 -6.40 6.50
C THR A 235 11.06 -7.81 5.94
N ASP A 236 11.73 -7.92 4.80
CA ASP A 236 12.02 -9.19 4.17
C ASP A 236 13.23 -9.88 4.82
N SER A 237 12.95 -10.74 5.81
CA SER A 237 13.99 -11.53 6.49
C SER A 237 14.62 -12.60 5.60
N SER A 238 13.90 -13.06 4.56
CA SER A 238 14.45 -14.02 3.59
C SER A 238 15.57 -13.39 2.77
N PHE A 239 15.44 -12.11 2.47
CA PHE A 239 16.46 -11.35 1.77
C PHE A 239 17.69 -11.02 2.65
N PHE A 240 17.49 -10.79 3.96
CA PHE A 240 18.51 -10.27 4.86
C PHE A 240 19.04 -11.28 5.91
N ARG A 241 18.86 -12.60 5.70
CA ARG A 241 19.39 -13.67 6.57
C ARG A 241 18.94 -13.49 8.03
N GLU A 242 17.61 -13.55 8.24
CA GLU A 242 16.93 -13.55 9.55
C GLU A 242 16.77 -12.19 10.25
N VAL A 243 17.56 -11.17 9.92
CA VAL A 243 17.45 -9.82 10.51
C VAL A 243 16.97 -8.82 9.47
N THR A 244 16.05 -7.92 9.81
CA THR A 244 15.48 -6.95 8.86
C THR A 244 15.99 -5.52 9.10
N PRO A 245 16.09 -4.65 8.08
CA PRO A 245 16.47 -3.25 8.27
C PRO A 245 15.46 -2.41 9.05
N PHE A 246 14.20 -2.85 9.12
CA PHE A 246 13.10 -2.05 9.66
C PHE A 246 13.28 -1.62 11.14
N PRO A 247 13.72 -2.47 12.09
CA PRO A 247 14.07 -2.04 13.45
C PRO A 247 15.12 -0.93 13.51
N VAL A 248 16.08 -0.93 12.57
CA VAL A 248 17.10 0.13 12.46
C VAL A 248 16.44 1.44 12.05
N VAL A 249 15.62 1.42 10.99
CA VAL A 249 14.88 2.59 10.52
C VAL A 249 14.02 3.18 11.65
N ARG A 250 13.28 2.34 12.39
CA ARG A 250 12.50 2.77 13.57
C ARG A 250 13.33 3.48 14.63
N ARG A 251 14.53 2.95 14.94
CA ARG A 251 15.45 3.57 15.90
C ARG A 251 15.92 4.94 15.43
N VAL A 252 16.16 5.12 14.13
CA VAL A 252 16.51 6.43 13.55
C VAL A 252 15.34 7.41 13.63
N LEU A 253 14.12 6.99 13.27
CA LEU A 253 12.91 7.82 13.40
C LEU A 253 12.65 8.29 14.84
N ARG A 254 13.06 7.50 15.83
CA ARG A 254 12.96 7.85 17.24
C ARG A 254 13.85 9.04 17.63
N ILE A 255 15.01 9.20 17.00
CA ILE A 255 15.99 10.25 17.32
C ILE A 255 15.38 11.64 17.13
N PHE A 256 14.52 11.81 16.13
CA PHE A 256 13.87 13.08 15.80
C PHE A 256 12.36 13.09 16.05
N ARG A 257 11.82 12.19 16.90
CA ARG A 257 10.38 12.04 17.18
C ARG A 257 9.68 13.31 17.70
N VAL A 258 10.43 14.27 18.23
CA VAL A 258 9.90 15.54 18.76
C VAL A 258 9.67 16.58 17.65
N LEU A 259 10.36 16.45 16.52
CA LEU A 259 10.22 17.35 15.37
C LEU A 259 8.93 17.06 14.59
N PRO A 260 8.34 18.04 13.87
CA PRO A 260 7.10 17.88 13.12
C PRO A 260 7.30 17.06 11.84
N ILE A 261 7.86 15.86 11.98
CA ILE A 261 8.15 14.89 10.93
C ILE A 261 7.34 13.64 11.24
N PHE A 262 6.67 13.09 10.24
CA PHE A 262 5.94 11.83 10.35
C PHE A 262 6.39 10.87 9.24
N ALA A 263 6.62 9.61 9.59
CA ALA A 263 6.97 8.59 8.60
C ALA A 263 5.77 7.69 8.26
N LEU A 264 5.60 7.39 6.97
CA LEU A 264 4.55 6.52 6.45
C LEU A 264 5.17 5.30 5.79
N PHE A 265 4.67 4.12 6.12
CA PHE A 265 5.08 2.86 5.49
C PHE A 265 3.89 2.28 4.73
N LEU A 266 3.95 2.29 3.40
CA LEU A 266 2.87 1.74 2.55
C LEU A 266 3.27 0.33 2.14
N SER A 267 2.44 -0.65 2.46
CA SER A 267 2.66 -2.04 2.03
C SER A 267 1.34 -2.84 2.05
N THR A 268 1.42 -4.12 1.74
CA THR A 268 0.32 -5.09 1.81
C THR A 268 0.45 -5.99 3.05
N VAL A 269 -0.67 -6.52 3.51
CA VAL A 269 -0.86 -7.10 4.84
C VAL A 269 0.14 -8.19 5.25
N ALA A 270 0.50 -9.08 4.33
CA ALA A 270 1.28 -10.28 4.65
C ALA A 270 2.69 -10.00 5.23
N GLN A 271 3.18 -8.76 5.10
CA GLN A 271 4.50 -8.37 5.61
C GLN A 271 4.42 -7.30 6.71
N LEU A 272 3.21 -6.87 7.06
CA LEU A 272 2.98 -5.67 7.85
C LEU A 272 2.85 -5.89 9.35
N GLU A 273 2.71 -7.13 9.82
CA GLU A 273 2.85 -7.43 11.25
C GLU A 273 4.18 -6.91 11.77
N GLN A 274 5.21 -6.85 10.94
CA GLN A 274 6.51 -6.33 11.34
C GLN A 274 6.57 -4.81 11.51
N PHE A 275 5.58 -4.05 11.02
CA PHE A 275 5.59 -2.57 11.10
C PHE A 275 5.03 -2.04 12.43
N PRO A 276 4.07 -2.75 13.04
CA PRO A 276 3.89 -2.78 14.49
C PRO A 276 3.77 -4.25 14.94
N PRO A 277 4.87 -4.95 15.29
CA PRO A 277 4.77 -6.33 15.76
C PRO A 277 3.94 -6.39 17.04
N PRO A 278 3.20 -7.49 17.26
CA PRO A 278 2.54 -7.70 18.55
C PRO A 278 3.59 -7.53 19.65
N PRO A 279 3.26 -6.91 20.81
CA PRO A 279 4.24 -6.61 21.84
C PRO A 279 5.21 -7.77 22.17
N PRO A 280 4.79 -9.05 22.29
CA PRO A 280 5.70 -10.16 22.58
C PRO A 280 6.81 -10.39 21.54
N PHE A 281 6.61 -9.94 20.30
CA PHE A 281 7.50 -10.17 19.16
C PHE A 281 8.20 -8.89 18.68
N ASP A 282 8.05 -7.75 19.38
CA ASP A 282 8.78 -6.53 19.03
C ASP A 282 10.25 -6.62 19.45
N SER A 283 11.18 -6.25 18.56
CA SER A 283 12.61 -6.22 18.87
C SER A 283 12.99 -5.16 19.91
N SER A 284 12.10 -4.19 20.16
CA SER A 284 12.25 -3.21 21.24
C SER A 284 11.63 -3.71 22.53
N ALA A 285 12.48 -3.99 23.54
CA ALA A 285 12.04 -4.30 24.90
C ALA A 285 11.06 -3.26 25.50
N ARG A 286 11.06 -2.01 25.01
CA ARG A 286 10.12 -0.96 25.47
C ARG A 286 8.72 -1.15 24.89
N VAL A 287 8.61 -1.68 23.68
CA VAL A 287 7.32 -2.03 23.08
C VAL A 287 6.82 -3.35 23.65
N VAL A 288 7.72 -4.33 23.87
CA VAL A 288 7.41 -5.59 24.55
C VAL A 288 6.86 -5.37 25.96
N ARG A 289 7.50 -4.50 26.74
CA ARG A 289 7.06 -4.11 28.08
C ARG A 289 5.86 -3.14 28.07
N THR A 290 5.31 -2.82 26.89
CA THR A 290 4.18 -1.89 26.67
C THR A 290 4.41 -0.45 27.14
N VAL A 291 5.67 -0.08 27.42
CA VAL A 291 6.10 1.26 27.83
C VAL A 291 5.94 2.26 26.67
N LEU A 292 6.18 1.80 25.43
CA LEU A 292 5.98 2.60 24.22
C LEU A 292 5.09 1.85 23.24
N ARG A 293 4.09 2.53 22.66
CA ARG A 293 3.19 1.91 21.67
C ARG A 293 3.41 2.48 20.27
N PRO A 294 3.40 1.65 19.21
CA PRO A 294 3.32 2.13 17.83
C PRO A 294 1.95 2.77 17.56
N PHE A 295 1.81 3.48 16.45
CA PHE A 295 0.49 3.93 15.98
C PHE A 295 -0.28 2.76 15.36
N GLU A 296 -1.61 2.85 15.40
CA GLU A 296 -2.47 1.89 14.71
C GLU A 296 -2.30 2.03 13.19
N PRO A 297 -2.33 0.92 12.43
CA PRO A 297 -2.31 0.96 10.98
C PRO A 297 -3.47 1.79 10.43
N ILE A 298 -3.18 2.62 9.43
CA ILE A 298 -4.20 3.34 8.66
C ILE A 298 -4.70 2.36 7.59
N VAL A 299 -5.87 1.76 7.83
CA VAL A 299 -6.48 0.79 6.91
C VAL A 299 -7.51 1.42 5.97
N TRP A 300 -7.91 2.67 6.26
CA TRP A 300 -8.84 3.41 5.44
C TRP A 300 -8.19 3.81 4.11
N THR A 301 -8.89 3.50 3.02
CA THR A 301 -8.56 3.92 1.66
C THR A 301 -9.83 4.24 0.89
N PRO A 302 -9.77 5.11 -0.12
CA PRO A 302 -10.89 5.40 -1.01
C PRO A 302 -11.52 4.13 -1.61
N LEU A 303 -12.84 4.00 -1.48
CA LEU A 303 -13.67 3.01 -2.16
C LEU A 303 -14.91 3.73 -2.70
N ASP A 304 -15.41 3.31 -3.86
CA ASP A 304 -16.58 3.91 -4.54
C ASP A 304 -16.46 5.42 -4.80
N VAL A 305 -15.25 5.96 -4.81
CA VAL A 305 -15.03 7.39 -5.07
C VAL A 305 -15.36 7.78 -6.51
N PHE A 306 -15.27 6.83 -7.44
CA PHE A 306 -15.67 6.99 -8.84
C PHE A 306 -17.14 6.57 -9.08
N ALA A 307 -17.83 6.03 -8.08
CA ALA A 307 -19.17 5.50 -8.24
C ALA A 307 -20.17 6.61 -8.57
N GLN A 308 -20.88 6.46 -9.69
CA GLN A 308 -21.93 7.38 -10.08
C GLN A 308 -23.18 7.11 -9.24
N ARG A 309 -23.57 8.08 -8.42
CA ARG A 309 -24.78 7.97 -7.60
C ARG A 309 -26.02 8.16 -8.46
N PHE A 310 -27.03 7.32 -8.23
CA PHE A 310 -28.38 7.48 -8.77
C PHE A 310 -29.01 8.75 -8.21
N THR A 311 -28.75 9.88 -8.86
CA THR A 311 -29.47 11.11 -8.60
C THR A 311 -30.63 11.20 -9.59
N LYS A 312 -31.80 11.63 -9.11
CA LYS A 312 -32.79 12.25 -10.00
C LYS A 312 -32.07 13.46 -10.60
N THR A 313 -31.59 13.33 -11.83
CA THR A 313 -30.59 14.22 -12.42
C THR A 313 -31.04 15.69 -12.35
N LYS A 314 -30.07 16.62 -12.44
CA LYS A 314 -30.30 18.07 -12.71
C LYS A 314 -31.14 18.34 -13.98
N ALA A 315 -31.49 17.31 -14.75
CA ALA A 315 -32.29 17.35 -15.98
C ALA A 315 -33.44 16.33 -16.02
N GLY A 316 -33.79 15.64 -14.92
CA GLY A 316 -34.94 14.73 -14.86
C GLY A 316 -34.82 13.41 -15.64
N LYS A 317 -33.69 13.09 -16.29
CA LYS A 317 -33.45 11.78 -16.93
C LYS A 317 -33.23 10.69 -15.87
N ALA A 318 -34.05 9.64 -15.91
CA ALA A 318 -33.87 8.41 -15.14
C ALA A 318 -32.81 7.51 -15.80
N TRP A 319 -32.11 6.73 -14.99
CA TRP A 319 -31.16 5.73 -15.47
C TRP A 319 -31.88 4.59 -16.18
N THR A 320 -31.31 4.14 -17.30
CA THR A 320 -31.78 2.94 -18.01
C THR A 320 -31.10 1.69 -17.47
N LEU A 321 -31.74 0.52 -17.62
CA LEU A 321 -31.11 -0.76 -17.25
C LEU A 321 -29.82 -1.01 -18.04
N ALA A 322 -29.74 -0.57 -19.29
CA ALA A 322 -28.53 -0.66 -20.11
C ALA A 322 -27.37 0.19 -19.55
N GLU A 323 -27.64 1.41 -19.09
CA GLU A 323 -26.64 2.26 -18.43
C GLU A 323 -26.16 1.61 -17.13
N VAL A 324 -27.07 1.05 -16.32
CA VAL A 324 -26.73 0.35 -15.06
C VAL A 324 -25.91 -0.91 -15.32
N ALA A 325 -26.25 -1.69 -16.34
CA ALA A 325 -25.55 -2.92 -16.70
C ALA A 325 -24.28 -2.70 -17.53
N SER A 326 -23.95 -1.45 -17.88
CA SER A 326 -22.78 -1.15 -18.71
C SER A 326 -21.47 -1.48 -17.98
N THR A 327 -20.48 -1.97 -18.73
CA THR A 327 -19.12 -2.18 -18.21
C THR A 327 -18.54 -0.89 -17.64
N HIS A 328 -18.87 0.26 -18.24
CA HIS A 328 -18.48 1.57 -17.74
C HIS A 328 -19.05 1.82 -16.34
N HIS A 329 -20.33 1.57 -16.07
CA HIS A 329 -20.87 1.73 -14.72
C HIS A 329 -20.22 0.75 -13.74
N ILE A 330 -20.13 -0.52 -14.14
CA ILE A 330 -19.59 -1.61 -13.31
C ILE A 330 -18.14 -1.36 -12.88
N VAL A 331 -17.28 -0.90 -13.78
CA VAL A 331 -15.86 -0.64 -13.46
C VAL A 331 -15.66 0.53 -12.50
N HIS A 332 -16.66 1.41 -12.37
CA HIS A 332 -16.63 2.57 -11.47
C HIS A 332 -17.08 2.24 -10.03
N LEU A 333 -17.55 1.02 -9.79
CA LEU A 333 -17.89 0.51 -8.46
C LEU A 333 -16.68 -0.22 -7.88
N GLY A 334 -16.27 0.16 -6.66
CA GLY A 334 -15.16 -0.43 -5.93
C GLY A 334 -13.91 0.43 -5.87
N ARG A 335 -12.75 -0.22 -6.04
CA ARG A 335 -11.45 0.44 -5.88
C ARG A 335 -11.10 1.39 -7.04
N PRO A 336 -10.42 2.51 -6.78
CA PRO A 336 -10.15 3.56 -7.77
C PRO A 336 -9.19 3.16 -8.90
N LEU A 337 -8.42 2.08 -8.76
CA LEU A 337 -7.46 1.64 -9.79
C LEU A 337 -8.15 1.36 -11.14
N PHE A 338 -9.22 0.57 -11.13
CA PHE A 338 -9.87 0.13 -12.36
C PHE A 338 -10.54 1.24 -13.15
N PRO A 339 -11.39 2.11 -12.55
CA PRO A 339 -12.02 3.19 -13.30
C PRO A 339 -10.98 4.18 -13.83
N ALA A 340 -9.98 4.56 -13.03
CA ALA A 340 -8.92 5.46 -13.50
C ALA A 340 -8.15 4.90 -14.71
N MET A 341 -7.93 3.58 -14.76
CA MET A 341 -7.31 2.92 -15.92
C MET A 341 -8.27 2.76 -17.09
N TYR A 342 -9.54 2.48 -16.83
CA TYR A 342 -10.57 2.33 -17.83
C TYR A 342 -10.84 3.66 -18.55
N ASP A 343 -10.96 4.76 -17.82
CA ASP A 343 -11.13 6.10 -18.37
C ASP A 343 -9.89 6.56 -19.16
N ALA A 344 -8.70 6.24 -18.64
CA ALA A 344 -7.45 6.52 -19.34
C ALA A 344 -7.25 5.69 -20.63
N ALA A 345 -8.00 4.60 -20.81
CA ALA A 345 -8.03 3.84 -22.05
C ALA A 345 -8.91 4.50 -23.12
N GLY A 346 -9.81 5.41 -22.76
CA GLY A 346 -10.73 6.07 -23.69
C GLY A 346 -11.61 5.07 -24.42
N ASP A 347 -11.80 5.25 -25.73
CA ASP A 347 -12.63 4.38 -26.56
C ASP A 347 -11.91 3.13 -27.09
N ASP A 348 -10.65 2.90 -26.70
CA ASP A 348 -9.90 1.72 -27.13
C ASP A 348 -10.32 0.47 -26.34
N GLU A 349 -11.18 -0.34 -26.96
CA GLU A 349 -11.68 -1.59 -26.39
C GLU A 349 -10.58 -2.62 -26.11
N ARG A 350 -9.47 -2.62 -26.86
CA ARG A 350 -8.34 -3.51 -26.57
C ARG A 350 -7.68 -3.10 -25.26
N LEU A 351 -7.52 -1.81 -25.02
CA LEU A 351 -6.97 -1.29 -23.76
C LEU A 351 -7.92 -1.52 -22.58
N LYS A 352 -9.22 -1.32 -22.74
CA LYS A 352 -10.24 -1.66 -21.72
C LYS A 352 -10.22 -3.14 -21.35
N ASN A 353 -10.12 -4.03 -22.34
CA ASN A 353 -9.98 -5.47 -22.10
C ASN A 353 -8.69 -5.81 -21.34
N ASN A 354 -7.59 -5.06 -21.54
CA ASN A 354 -6.38 -5.24 -20.75
C ASN A 354 -6.57 -4.83 -19.28
N VAL A 355 -7.47 -3.88 -18.97
CA VAL A 355 -7.84 -3.53 -17.58
C VAL A 355 -8.56 -4.70 -16.90
N LEU A 356 -9.46 -5.38 -17.61
CA LEU A 356 -10.14 -6.57 -17.10
C LEU A 356 -9.15 -7.73 -16.89
N ARG A 357 -8.22 -7.95 -17.82
CA ARG A 357 -7.12 -8.93 -17.64
C ARG A 357 -6.25 -8.59 -16.43
N LEU A 358 -5.94 -7.31 -16.21
CA LEU A 358 -5.21 -6.86 -15.04
C LEU A 358 -5.98 -7.13 -13.74
N ALA A 359 -7.31 -6.95 -13.75
CA ALA A 359 -8.16 -7.29 -12.61
C ALA A 359 -8.06 -8.79 -12.26
N GLY A 360 -8.13 -9.67 -13.27
CA GLY A 360 -7.92 -11.10 -13.12
C GLY A 360 -6.53 -11.44 -12.57
N ASN A 361 -5.48 -10.87 -13.15
CA ASN A 361 -4.10 -11.05 -12.69
C ASN A 361 -3.91 -10.66 -11.22
N LYS A 362 -4.49 -9.52 -10.83
CA LYS A 362 -4.43 -9.04 -9.44
C LYS A 362 -5.26 -9.89 -8.49
N LEU A 363 -6.42 -10.39 -8.92
CA LEU A 363 -7.25 -11.27 -8.11
C LEU A 363 -6.60 -12.64 -7.90
N LEU A 364 -5.95 -13.19 -8.92
CA LEU A 364 -5.31 -14.51 -8.87
C LEU A 364 -3.88 -14.48 -8.33
N TYR A 365 -3.29 -13.29 -8.18
CA TYR A 365 -1.86 -13.13 -7.94
C TYR A 365 -1.00 -13.87 -8.98
N ASP A 366 -1.42 -13.81 -10.23
CA ASP A 366 -0.81 -14.53 -11.35
C ASP A 366 -0.69 -13.60 -12.56
N HIS A 367 0.28 -13.84 -13.43
CA HIS A 367 0.39 -13.14 -14.71
C HIS A 367 -0.60 -13.67 -15.75
N ASN A 368 -1.14 -14.87 -15.53
CA ASN A 368 -2.18 -15.46 -16.35
C ASN A 368 -3.56 -15.30 -15.67
N PRO A 369 -4.48 -14.48 -16.24
CA PRO A 369 -5.81 -14.28 -15.66
C PRO A 369 -6.73 -15.48 -15.88
N THR A 370 -6.30 -16.43 -16.73
CA THR A 370 -7.03 -17.63 -17.12
C THR A 370 -6.08 -18.83 -17.03
N PRO A 371 -5.67 -19.20 -15.81
CA PRO A 371 -4.71 -20.26 -15.61
C PRO A 371 -5.32 -21.63 -15.95
N ALA A 372 -4.49 -22.60 -16.35
CA ALA A 372 -4.94 -23.97 -16.63
C ALA A 372 -5.32 -24.75 -15.36
N SER A 373 -4.92 -24.26 -14.19
CA SER A 373 -5.32 -24.74 -12.87
C SER A 373 -5.25 -23.60 -11.85
N MET A 374 -5.95 -23.75 -10.73
CA MET A 374 -5.99 -22.77 -9.65
C MET A 374 -5.61 -23.41 -8.32
N SER A 375 -4.83 -22.68 -7.52
CA SER A 375 -4.61 -23.02 -6.12
C SER A 375 -5.92 -22.88 -5.32
N LYS A 376 -5.96 -23.48 -4.12
CA LYS A 376 -7.11 -23.34 -3.22
C LYS A 376 -7.38 -21.87 -2.87
N GLN A 377 -6.33 -21.07 -2.66
CA GLN A 377 -6.44 -19.64 -2.34
C GLN A 377 -6.96 -18.83 -3.53
N GLN A 378 -6.50 -19.12 -4.75
CA GLN A 378 -7.01 -18.50 -5.97
C GLN A 378 -8.50 -18.81 -6.19
N ALA A 379 -8.88 -20.09 -6.05
CA ALA A 379 -10.27 -20.51 -6.12
C ALA A 379 -11.13 -19.84 -5.05
N LEU A 380 -10.64 -19.79 -3.80
CA LEU A 380 -11.33 -19.11 -2.71
C LEU A 380 -11.51 -17.62 -3.00
N ALA A 381 -10.50 -16.94 -3.53
CA ALA A 381 -10.59 -15.53 -3.91
C ALA A 381 -11.66 -15.27 -4.98
N CYS A 382 -11.70 -16.10 -6.03
CA CYS A 382 -12.72 -16.01 -7.08
C CYS A 382 -14.14 -16.24 -6.54
N ILE A 383 -14.30 -17.20 -5.61
CA ILE A 383 -15.60 -17.42 -4.95
C ILE A 383 -15.95 -16.21 -4.07
N ALA A 384 -14.99 -15.71 -3.28
CA ALA A 384 -15.19 -14.67 -2.28
C ALA A 384 -15.63 -13.32 -2.86
N VAL A 385 -15.25 -12.99 -4.09
CA VAL A 385 -15.69 -11.75 -4.77
C VAL A 385 -17.05 -11.89 -5.44
N ARG A 386 -17.57 -13.12 -5.58
CA ARG A 386 -18.85 -13.43 -6.23
C ARG A 386 -19.93 -13.84 -5.23
N ILE A 387 -19.52 -14.38 -4.09
CA ILE A 387 -20.36 -14.78 -2.97
C ILE A 387 -19.74 -14.18 -1.70
N PRO A 388 -20.50 -13.41 -0.91
CA PRO A 388 -19.98 -12.83 0.32
C PRO A 388 -19.61 -13.94 1.31
N ILE A 389 -18.30 -14.05 1.61
CA ILE A 389 -17.78 -14.97 2.62
C ILE A 389 -17.15 -14.20 3.78
N ASN A 390 -17.52 -14.60 5.00
CA ASN A 390 -16.97 -14.10 6.25
C ASN A 390 -16.12 -15.18 6.91
N PHE A 391 -15.01 -14.77 7.51
CA PHE A 391 -14.17 -15.65 8.31
C PHE A 391 -14.64 -15.63 9.76
N SER A 392 -14.47 -16.77 10.45
CA SER A 392 -14.75 -16.85 11.88
C SER A 392 -13.77 -15.96 12.65
N ALA A 393 -14.26 -15.08 13.51
CA ALA A 393 -13.45 -14.20 14.35
C ALA A 393 -12.77 -15.00 15.48
N VAL A 394 -11.75 -15.79 15.15
CA VAL A 394 -10.99 -16.56 16.15
C VAL A 394 -9.91 -15.65 16.76
N GLN A 395 -9.88 -15.54 18.09
CA GLN A 395 -8.80 -14.89 18.82
C GLN A 395 -7.48 -15.62 18.54
N LEU A 396 -6.44 -14.86 18.20
CA LEU A 396 -5.06 -15.30 17.90
C LEU A 396 -4.33 -15.90 19.12
N SER A 397 -4.98 -16.79 19.86
CA SER A 397 -4.34 -17.58 20.90
C SER A 397 -3.77 -18.85 20.27
N GLN A 398 -2.48 -18.76 19.91
CA GLN A 398 -1.54 -19.80 19.46
C GLN A 398 -1.34 -19.89 17.94
N PRO A 399 -0.09 -19.73 17.43
CA PRO A 399 0.23 -20.07 16.05
C PRO A 399 0.19 -21.59 15.93
N ARG A 400 -0.74 -22.12 15.13
CA ARG A 400 -0.81 -23.55 14.81
C ARG A 400 -0.88 -23.69 13.29
N ASN A 401 0.31 -23.70 12.68
CA ASN A 401 0.59 -24.09 11.29
C ASN A 401 0.29 -23.01 10.23
N GLU A 402 0.85 -23.21 9.04
CA GLU A 402 0.72 -22.34 7.85
C GLU A 402 -0.74 -22.17 7.35
N GLU A 403 -1.69 -22.94 7.91
CA GLU A 403 -3.12 -22.92 7.62
C GLU A 403 -3.97 -22.22 8.72
N ASP A 404 -3.35 -21.41 9.59
CA ASP A 404 -4.10 -20.56 10.53
C ASP A 404 -5.05 -19.58 9.79
N VAL A 405 -6.28 -19.39 10.29
CA VAL A 405 -7.32 -18.47 9.74
C VAL A 405 -6.73 -17.12 9.35
N ALA A 406 -5.97 -16.55 10.27
CA ALA A 406 -5.39 -15.24 10.10
C ALA A 406 -4.31 -15.24 9.01
N ALA A 407 -3.57 -16.34 8.81
CA ALA A 407 -2.62 -16.45 7.70
C ALA A 407 -3.34 -16.46 6.33
N VAL A 408 -4.48 -17.15 6.23
CA VAL A 408 -5.32 -17.16 5.03
C VAL A 408 -5.90 -15.77 4.75
N GLU A 409 -6.52 -15.12 5.73
CA GLU A 409 -7.07 -13.76 5.56
C GLU A 409 -6.01 -12.75 5.13
N ARG A 410 -4.83 -12.79 5.76
CA ARG A 410 -3.69 -11.93 5.41
C ARG A 410 -3.22 -12.17 3.99
N THR A 411 -3.12 -13.44 3.58
CA THR A 411 -2.74 -13.82 2.21
C THR A 411 -3.77 -13.32 1.20
N LEU A 412 -5.06 -13.45 1.50
CA LEU A 412 -6.12 -12.96 0.61
C LEU A 412 -6.09 -11.43 0.45
N VAL A 413 -5.79 -10.68 1.51
CA VAL A 413 -5.64 -9.22 1.40
C VAL A 413 -4.38 -8.85 0.62
N ALA A 414 -3.27 -9.54 0.88
CA ALA A 414 -1.99 -9.21 0.26
C ALA A 414 -1.95 -9.52 -1.24
N ASN A 415 -2.46 -10.69 -1.61
CA ASN A 415 -2.26 -11.27 -2.93
C ASN A 415 -3.56 -11.33 -3.75
N HIS A 416 -4.73 -11.38 -3.11
CA HIS A 416 -6.00 -11.69 -3.78
C HIS A 416 -7.08 -10.61 -3.62
N MET A 417 -6.67 -9.35 -3.51
CA MET A 417 -7.57 -8.18 -3.57
C MET A 417 -8.64 -8.10 -2.46
N ARG A 418 -8.63 -8.97 -1.44
CA ARG A 418 -9.54 -8.84 -0.28
C ARG A 418 -9.25 -7.53 0.46
N LEU A 419 -10.26 -6.89 1.03
CA LEU A 419 -10.07 -5.65 1.79
C LEU A 419 -9.78 -5.91 3.26
N LEU A 420 -8.91 -5.09 3.84
CA LEU A 420 -8.72 -4.97 5.28
C LEU A 420 -9.59 -3.84 5.81
N LEU A 421 -10.60 -4.17 6.61
CA LEU A 421 -11.53 -3.20 7.19
C LEU A 421 -11.05 -2.65 8.54
N TYR A 422 -10.32 -3.46 9.29
CA TYR A 422 -9.77 -3.09 10.60
C TYR A 422 -8.47 -3.83 10.86
N ALA A 423 -7.53 -3.17 11.53
CA ALA A 423 -6.37 -3.80 12.13
C ALA A 423 -6.05 -3.12 13.46
N GLY A 424 -5.98 -3.91 14.54
CA GLY A 424 -5.57 -3.43 15.85
C GLY A 424 -4.07 -3.10 15.93
N ALA A 425 -3.65 -2.51 17.06
CA ALA A 425 -2.23 -2.37 17.37
C ALA A 425 -1.57 -3.75 17.48
N GLY A 426 -0.40 -3.94 16.87
CA GLY A 426 0.17 -5.30 16.75
C GLY A 426 -0.35 -6.08 15.54
N PHE A 427 -1.20 -5.47 14.70
CA PHE A 427 -1.87 -6.11 13.57
C PHE A 427 -2.84 -7.24 13.98
N SER A 428 -3.42 -7.13 15.18
CA SER A 428 -4.32 -8.11 15.76
C SER A 428 -5.34 -7.44 16.70
N PRO A 429 -6.65 -7.75 16.61
CA PRO A 429 -7.28 -8.56 15.57
C PRO A 429 -7.30 -7.83 14.22
N ILE A 430 -7.57 -8.59 13.15
CA ILE A 430 -7.88 -8.04 11.82
C ILE A 430 -9.33 -8.35 11.46
N ILE A 431 -9.96 -7.47 10.69
CA ILE A 431 -11.25 -7.74 10.07
C ILE A 431 -11.07 -7.54 8.58
N THR A 432 -11.39 -8.55 7.78
CA THR A 432 -11.27 -8.50 6.33
C THR A 432 -12.58 -8.84 5.64
N ALA A 433 -12.80 -8.29 4.46
CA ALA A 433 -14.01 -8.54 3.67
C ALA A 433 -13.72 -8.49 2.17
N SER A 434 -14.54 -9.18 1.38
CA SER A 434 -14.63 -8.93 -0.06
C SER A 434 -15.70 -7.87 -0.28
N ALA A 435 -15.33 -6.71 -0.83
CA ALA A 435 -16.32 -5.71 -1.22
C ALA A 435 -17.08 -6.17 -2.48
N SER A 436 -18.27 -5.61 -2.68
CA SER A 436 -19.03 -5.79 -3.91
C SER A 436 -18.37 -4.98 -5.03
N GLU A 437 -17.40 -5.59 -5.71
CA GLU A 437 -16.67 -5.00 -6.84
C GLU A 437 -17.02 -5.80 -8.10
N PRO A 438 -18.07 -5.43 -8.85
CA PRO A 438 -18.58 -6.29 -9.92
C PRO A 438 -17.58 -6.49 -11.06
N PHE A 439 -16.64 -5.56 -11.24
CA PHE A 439 -15.52 -5.73 -12.19
C PHE A 439 -14.56 -6.86 -11.78
N LEU A 440 -14.30 -7.04 -10.47
CA LEU A 440 -13.55 -8.21 -9.97
C LEU A 440 -14.38 -9.49 -10.09
N ALA A 441 -15.69 -9.41 -9.87
CA ALA A 441 -16.59 -10.55 -10.04
C ALA A 441 -16.62 -11.03 -11.51
N GLU A 442 -16.57 -10.12 -12.48
CA GLU A 442 -16.46 -10.44 -13.91
C GLU A 442 -15.11 -11.09 -14.24
N ALA A 443 -14.01 -10.56 -13.70
CA ALA A 443 -12.69 -11.17 -13.86
C ALA A 443 -12.63 -12.59 -13.27
N ALA A 444 -13.23 -12.79 -12.09
CA ALA A 444 -13.36 -14.10 -11.46
C ALA A 444 -14.22 -15.06 -12.31
N TYR A 445 -15.33 -14.59 -12.85
CA TYR A 445 -16.19 -15.34 -13.77
C TYR A 445 -15.39 -15.87 -14.97
N LEU A 446 -14.66 -14.99 -15.67
CA LEU A 446 -13.86 -15.38 -16.84
C LEU A 446 -12.80 -16.43 -16.50
N ALA A 447 -12.14 -16.29 -15.35
CA ALA A 447 -11.13 -17.24 -14.90
C ALA A 447 -11.73 -18.61 -14.57
N MET A 448 -12.91 -18.64 -13.92
CA MET A 448 -13.54 -19.90 -13.49
C MET A 448 -14.24 -20.64 -14.64
N VAL A 449 -14.93 -19.92 -15.54
CA VAL A 449 -15.73 -20.53 -16.61
C VAL A 449 -14.86 -21.32 -17.57
N GLN A 450 -13.71 -20.77 -17.96
CA GLN A 450 -12.82 -21.43 -18.91
C GLN A 450 -12.31 -22.79 -18.42
N LEU A 451 -12.24 -23.00 -17.10
CA LEU A 451 -11.83 -24.26 -16.50
C LEU A 451 -12.98 -25.26 -16.34
N ARG A 452 -14.22 -24.79 -16.38
CA ARG A 452 -15.37 -25.59 -15.92
C ARG A 452 -16.38 -25.89 -17.00
N TRP A 453 -16.62 -24.95 -17.90
CA TRP A 453 -17.77 -24.97 -18.78
C TRP A 453 -17.37 -24.74 -20.23
N SER A 454 -18.07 -25.41 -21.14
CA SER A 454 -18.05 -25.17 -22.58
C SER A 454 -19.40 -25.61 -23.15
N ASP A 455 -19.99 -24.78 -24.01
CA ASP A 455 -21.23 -25.08 -24.73
C ASP A 455 -22.39 -25.55 -23.83
N GLY A 456 -22.56 -24.91 -22.66
CA GLY A 456 -23.60 -25.25 -21.70
C GLY A 456 -23.40 -26.60 -21.00
N ARG A 457 -22.18 -27.15 -21.04
CA ARG A 457 -21.83 -28.44 -20.43
C ARG A 457 -20.57 -28.32 -19.59
N ALA A 458 -20.46 -29.21 -18.59
CA ALA A 458 -19.21 -29.36 -17.86
C ALA A 458 -18.14 -29.92 -18.82
N LYS A 459 -16.93 -29.35 -18.75
CA LYS A 459 -15.76 -29.92 -19.43
C LYS A 459 -15.43 -31.31 -18.87
N GLU A 460 -14.65 -32.07 -19.65
CA GLU A 460 -14.19 -33.40 -19.26
C GLU A 460 -13.44 -33.36 -17.91
N PRO A 461 -13.51 -34.44 -17.10
CA PRO A 461 -12.88 -34.50 -15.78
C PRO A 461 -11.39 -34.09 -15.77
N ALA A 462 -10.64 -34.44 -16.81
CA ALA A 462 -9.23 -34.08 -16.94
C ALA A 462 -9.01 -32.55 -17.09
N ASP A 463 -9.88 -31.88 -17.84
CA ASP A 463 -9.79 -30.43 -18.11
C ASP A 463 -10.29 -29.59 -16.94
N ARG A 464 -11.25 -30.11 -16.15
CA ARG A 464 -11.78 -29.43 -14.95
C ARG A 464 -10.98 -29.71 -13.67
N ALA A 465 -10.03 -30.66 -13.70
CA ALA A 465 -9.20 -31.00 -12.55
C ALA A 465 -8.42 -29.79 -12.00
N GLY A 466 -8.20 -28.77 -12.83
CA GLY A 466 -7.59 -27.51 -12.44
C GLY A 466 -8.40 -26.65 -11.47
N LEU A 467 -9.70 -26.92 -11.25
CA LEU A 467 -10.52 -26.13 -10.32
C LEU A 467 -11.69 -26.96 -9.77
N GLU A 468 -11.68 -27.23 -8.47
CA GLU A 468 -12.77 -27.92 -7.75
C GLU A 468 -13.36 -27.09 -6.60
N PRO A 469 -14.25 -26.12 -6.87
CA PRO A 469 -14.75 -25.14 -5.90
C PRO A 469 -15.54 -25.72 -4.73
N PHE A 470 -16.29 -26.81 -4.94
CA PHE A 470 -16.95 -27.50 -3.84
C PHE A 470 -15.93 -28.17 -2.90
N THR A 471 -14.85 -28.71 -3.44
CA THR A 471 -13.75 -29.28 -2.64
C THR A 471 -13.01 -28.19 -1.89
N VAL A 472 -12.72 -27.06 -2.56
CA VAL A 472 -12.10 -25.88 -1.93
C VAL A 472 -12.98 -25.36 -0.80
N PHE A 473 -14.28 -25.17 -1.05
CA PHE A 473 -15.23 -24.71 -0.05
C PHE A 473 -15.35 -25.68 1.13
N SER A 474 -15.47 -26.98 0.85
CA SER A 474 -15.51 -28.04 1.86
C SER A 474 -14.24 -28.05 2.73
N HIS A 475 -13.06 -27.83 2.14
CA HIS A 475 -11.81 -27.71 2.89
C HIS A 475 -11.85 -26.52 3.86
N TYR A 476 -12.17 -25.30 3.41
CA TYR A 476 -12.21 -24.12 4.29
C TYR A 476 -13.32 -24.19 5.36
N LEU A 477 -14.41 -24.91 5.09
CA LEU A 477 -15.45 -25.19 6.09
C LEU A 477 -14.99 -26.18 7.17
N ARG A 478 -14.28 -27.26 6.78
CA ARG A 478 -13.78 -28.29 7.71
C ARG A 478 -12.74 -27.72 8.67
N GLU A 479 -11.86 -26.85 8.16
CA GLU A 479 -10.86 -26.15 8.95
C GLU A 479 -11.47 -25.04 9.86
N SER A 480 -12.80 -24.89 9.90
CA SER A 480 -13.51 -23.87 10.71
C SER A 480 -13.09 -22.42 10.43
N LEU A 481 -12.56 -22.16 9.24
CA LEU A 481 -12.02 -20.85 8.86
C LEU A 481 -13.14 -19.86 8.49
N LEU A 482 -14.23 -20.37 7.90
CA LEU A 482 -15.40 -19.57 7.53
C LEU A 482 -16.44 -19.55 8.66
N ASP A 483 -17.22 -18.48 8.72
CA ASP A 483 -18.36 -18.37 9.64
C ASP A 483 -19.32 -19.55 9.43
N LEU A 484 -19.69 -20.22 10.53
CA LEU A 484 -20.50 -21.44 10.50
C LEU A 484 -21.99 -21.15 10.29
N GLY A 485 -22.45 -19.93 10.57
CA GLY A 485 -23.84 -19.52 10.44
C GLY A 485 -24.41 -19.72 9.02
N PRO A 486 -23.78 -19.17 7.96
CA PRO A 486 -24.33 -19.16 6.60
C PRO A 486 -23.97 -20.37 5.72
N ARG A 487 -23.67 -21.55 6.30
CA ARG A 487 -23.15 -22.70 5.52
C ARG A 487 -24.09 -23.17 4.41
N GLY A 488 -25.39 -23.23 4.70
CA GLY A 488 -26.41 -23.65 3.73
C GLY A 488 -26.62 -22.61 2.63
N GLU A 489 -26.60 -21.34 3.00
CA GLU A 489 -26.73 -20.19 2.10
C GLU A 489 -25.54 -20.12 1.15
N ILE A 490 -24.30 -20.30 1.64
CA ILE A 490 -23.11 -20.28 0.79
C ILE A 490 -23.10 -21.49 -0.16
N ALA A 491 -23.45 -22.69 0.32
CA ALA A 491 -23.54 -23.87 -0.54
C ALA A 491 -24.58 -23.68 -1.66
N THR A 492 -25.75 -23.13 -1.30
CA THR A 492 -26.82 -22.81 -2.26
C THR A 492 -26.39 -21.72 -3.24
N ALA A 493 -25.74 -20.65 -2.75
CA ALA A 493 -25.20 -19.59 -3.58
C ALA A 493 -24.14 -20.12 -4.57
N LEU A 494 -23.30 -21.06 -4.15
CA LEU A 494 -22.30 -21.70 -5.02
C LEU A 494 -22.96 -22.55 -6.11
N LEU A 495 -24.03 -23.30 -5.77
CA LEU A 495 -24.82 -24.03 -6.77
C LEU A 495 -25.47 -23.11 -7.78
N LEU A 496 -26.07 -22.00 -7.32
CA LEU A 496 -26.70 -21.00 -8.20
C LEU A 496 -25.67 -20.30 -9.09
N LEU A 497 -24.50 -19.95 -8.54
CA LEU A 497 -23.39 -19.37 -9.29
C LEU A 497 -22.94 -20.30 -10.41
N TYR A 498 -22.87 -21.59 -10.13
CA TYR A 498 -22.50 -22.63 -11.07
C TYR A 498 -23.52 -22.81 -12.19
N ALA A 499 -24.80 -22.86 -11.83
CA ALA A 499 -25.89 -22.95 -12.80
C ALA A 499 -25.87 -21.73 -13.74
N ARG A 500 -25.67 -20.52 -13.17
CA ARG A 500 -25.54 -19.28 -13.93
C ARG A 500 -24.35 -19.34 -14.90
N ASP A 501 -23.17 -19.76 -14.42
CA ASP A 501 -21.97 -19.82 -15.25
C ASP A 501 -22.04 -20.86 -16.37
N CYS A 502 -22.70 -21.98 -16.10
CA CYS A 502 -23.00 -22.96 -17.14
C CYS A 502 -23.93 -22.34 -18.19
N ALA A 503 -25.00 -21.67 -17.75
CA ALA A 503 -25.99 -21.07 -18.63
C ALA A 503 -25.42 -19.97 -19.54
N THR A 504 -24.41 -19.22 -19.09
CA THR A 504 -23.77 -18.19 -19.92
C THR A 504 -22.84 -18.75 -21.00
N THR A 505 -22.61 -20.07 -21.04
CA THR A 505 -21.81 -20.72 -22.09
C THR A 505 -22.64 -21.42 -23.16
N PHE A 506 -23.97 -21.35 -23.11
CA PHE A 506 -24.78 -21.84 -24.23
C PHE A 506 -24.46 -21.03 -25.49
N PRO A 507 -24.24 -21.70 -26.64
CA PRO A 507 -24.11 -21.00 -27.91
C PRO A 507 -25.47 -20.38 -28.24
N LEU A 508 -25.56 -19.05 -28.15
CA LEU A 508 -26.72 -18.33 -28.69
C LEU A 508 -26.54 -18.23 -30.20
N LEU A 509 -27.53 -18.70 -30.96
CA LEU A 509 -27.57 -18.41 -32.40
C LEU A 509 -27.71 -16.89 -32.56
N ASN A 510 -27.09 -16.28 -33.58
CA ASN A 510 -27.20 -14.83 -33.84
C ASN A 510 -28.66 -14.34 -33.99
N THR A 511 -29.61 -15.26 -34.18
CA THR A 511 -31.05 -15.03 -34.32
C THR A 511 -31.84 -15.18 -33.00
N GLU A 512 -31.24 -15.69 -31.94
CA GLU A 512 -31.90 -15.89 -30.64
C GLU A 512 -31.70 -14.68 -29.74
N LEU A 513 -32.77 -13.90 -29.59
CA LEU A 513 -32.87 -12.94 -28.51
C LEU A 513 -32.98 -13.68 -27.16
N PRO A 514 -32.37 -13.16 -26.07
CA PRO A 514 -32.55 -13.77 -24.76
C PRO A 514 -34.03 -13.87 -24.40
N PRO A 515 -34.46 -14.92 -23.68
CA PRO A 515 -35.86 -15.10 -23.31
C PRO A 515 -36.40 -13.83 -22.63
N GLY A 516 -37.39 -13.18 -23.26
CA GLY A 516 -38.00 -11.93 -22.77
C GLY A 516 -37.59 -10.64 -23.50
N ALA A 517 -36.69 -10.68 -24.49
CA ALA A 517 -36.34 -9.51 -25.31
C ALA A 517 -37.24 -9.30 -26.55
N GLY A 518 -38.29 -10.12 -26.69
CA GLY A 518 -39.38 -9.91 -27.64
C GLY A 518 -40.64 -9.45 -26.94
N SER A 519 -40.83 -8.13 -26.86
CA SER A 519 -42.14 -7.49 -26.66
C SER A 519 -42.23 -6.25 -27.52
#